data_AF-A0A9Q9SKZ8-F1
#
_entry.id   AF-A0A9Q9SKZ8-F1
#
_cell.length_a   1.000
_cell.length_b   1.000
_cell.length_c   1.000
_cell.angle_alpha   90.00
_cell.angle_beta   90.00
_cell.angle_gamma   90.00
#
_symmetry.space_group_name_H-M   'P 1'
#
loop_
_entity.id
_entity.type
_entity.pdbx_description
1 polymer ?
#
loop_
_entity_poly.entity_id
_entity_poly.type
_entity_poly.pdbx_seq_one_letter_code
_entity_poly.pdbx_strand_id
1 'polypeptide(L)'
;MSRFRAIVPGLLGAGLSVCLAFGCAAREPALPDISTAQAPVLRDLADIRLAVESIDCDDLNQCSVVARGVYQGRTVGLKVVFGVRAGTGRGIAYQSIGGESDALLDAMATRYGQPLSSPHFAARVSGDMIVLSGDLRRVRTSPVQAKVFLFANGAESSNAELYTNVDATRGVLEILEKDPSYRRNVLAALAR
;
A
#
# COMPACT_ATOMS: atom_id res chain seq x y z
N MET A 1 -39.22 -36.83 78.71
CA MET A 1 -38.09 -37.76 78.88
C MET A 1 -37.02 -37.44 77.85
N SER A 2 -35.78 -37.40 78.32
CA SER A 2 -34.50 -37.18 77.60
C SER A 2 -34.39 -38.07 76.34
N ARG A 3 -33.75 -37.69 75.23
CA ARG A 3 -32.29 -37.57 75.05
C ARG A 3 -31.90 -36.93 73.72
N PHE A 4 -30.86 -36.09 73.80
CA PHE A 4 -30.01 -35.58 72.72
C PHE A 4 -29.26 -36.69 71.95
N ARG A 5 -28.98 -36.46 70.66
CA ARG A 5 -27.61 -36.53 70.09
C ARG A 5 -27.53 -35.83 68.73
N ALA A 6 -26.54 -34.96 68.62
CA ALA A 6 -26.13 -34.18 67.44
C ALA A 6 -25.28 -35.01 66.46
N ILE A 7 -25.05 -34.49 65.24
CA ILE A 7 -23.75 -34.43 64.52
C ILE A 7 -23.89 -33.58 63.21
N VAL A 8 -23.14 -32.45 63.21
CA VAL A 8 -22.32 -31.74 62.18
C VAL A 8 -22.90 -31.34 60.79
N PRO A 9 -22.69 -30.07 60.36
CA PRO A 9 -23.11 -29.54 59.05
C PRO A 9 -22.02 -29.65 57.97
N GLY A 10 -22.42 -29.93 56.73
CA GLY A 10 -21.57 -29.82 55.54
C GLY A 10 -21.74 -28.46 54.86
N LEU A 11 -20.67 -27.66 54.84
CA LEU A 11 -20.55 -26.46 53.99
C LEU A 11 -20.48 -26.86 52.52
N LEU A 12 -21.42 -26.40 51.70
CA LEU A 12 -21.27 -26.33 50.25
C LEU A 12 -20.86 -24.90 49.89
N GLY A 13 -19.57 -24.72 49.60
CA GLY A 13 -19.02 -23.48 49.07
C GLY A 13 -19.49 -23.28 47.62
N ALA A 14 -20.17 -22.18 47.37
CA ALA A 14 -20.43 -21.70 46.02
C ALA A 14 -19.15 -21.04 45.48
N GLY A 15 -18.42 -21.77 44.63
CA GLY A 15 -17.28 -21.24 43.89
C GLY A 15 -17.77 -20.27 42.82
N LEU A 16 -17.46 -18.98 43.01
CA LEU A 16 -17.65 -17.93 42.02
C LEU A 16 -16.64 -18.15 40.90
N SER A 17 -17.08 -18.73 39.78
CA SER A 17 -16.23 -18.93 38.60
C SER A 17 -16.11 -17.60 37.84
N VAL A 18 -15.01 -16.88 38.08
CA VAL A 18 -14.64 -15.68 37.32
C VAL A 18 -14.09 -16.13 35.97
N CYS A 19 -14.91 -16.05 34.92
CA CYS A 19 -14.43 -16.17 33.54
C CYS A 19 -13.73 -14.88 33.13
N LEU A 20 -12.40 -14.84 33.27
CA LEU A 20 -11.56 -13.85 32.60
C LEU A 20 -11.49 -14.19 31.11
N ALA A 21 -12.35 -13.54 30.32
CA ALA A 21 -12.20 -13.52 28.87
C ALA A 21 -10.98 -12.67 28.52
N PHE A 22 -9.83 -13.31 28.29
CA PHE A 22 -8.71 -12.69 27.60
C PHE A 22 -9.11 -12.48 26.14
N GLY A 23 -9.61 -11.29 25.84
CA GLY A 23 -9.76 -10.83 24.46
C GLY A 23 -8.37 -10.64 23.86
N CYS A 24 -7.92 -11.58 23.04
CA CYS A 24 -6.85 -11.32 22.08
C CYS A 24 -7.38 -10.30 21.06
N ALA A 25 -7.18 -9.01 21.34
CA ALA A 25 -7.24 -7.99 20.30
C ALA A 25 -6.10 -8.31 19.33
N ALA A 26 -6.42 -8.90 18.18
CA ALA A 26 -5.48 -9.02 17.09
C ALA A 26 -5.06 -7.60 16.72
N ARG A 27 -3.81 -7.24 17.04
CA ARG A 27 -3.25 -5.95 16.69
C ARG A 27 -3.06 -5.95 15.19
N GLU A 28 -3.82 -5.10 14.50
CA GLU A 28 -3.67 -4.89 13.07
C GLU A 28 -2.19 -4.57 12.78
N PRO A 29 -1.55 -5.22 11.80
CA PRO A 29 -0.13 -5.01 11.53
C PRO A 29 0.08 -3.53 11.23
N ALA A 30 1.03 -2.91 11.94
CA ALA A 30 1.36 -1.51 11.73
C ALA A 30 1.83 -1.29 10.29
N LEU A 31 1.30 -0.27 9.63
CA LEU A 31 1.70 0.11 8.28
C LEU A 31 3.20 0.46 8.23
N PRO A 32 3.90 0.10 7.13
CA PRO A 32 5.33 0.34 7.00
C PRO A 32 5.62 1.83 6.85
N ASP A 33 6.73 2.29 7.42
CA ASP A 33 7.25 3.62 7.11
C ASP A 33 7.83 3.62 5.68
N ILE A 34 7.32 4.49 4.82
CA ILE A 34 7.68 4.53 3.40
C ILE A 34 9.16 4.88 3.16
N SER A 35 9.87 5.39 4.16
CA SER A 35 11.29 5.79 4.12
C SER A 35 12.24 4.72 4.60
N THR A 36 11.73 3.67 5.24
CA THR A 36 12.59 2.62 5.78
C THR A 36 12.90 1.56 4.73
N ALA A 37 14.20 1.24 4.62
CA ALA A 37 14.65 0.19 3.74
C ALA A 37 14.35 -1.21 4.34
N GLN A 38 13.08 -1.63 4.45
CA GLN A 38 12.74 -2.96 4.98
C GLN A 38 12.96 -4.07 3.93
N ALA A 39 13.72 -5.09 4.30
CA ALA A 39 14.04 -6.26 3.49
C ALA A 39 12.89 -7.30 3.47
N PRO A 40 12.78 -8.17 2.44
CA PRO A 40 13.61 -8.22 1.23
C PRO A 40 13.18 -7.14 0.24
N VAL A 41 14.08 -6.77 -0.65
CA VAL A 41 13.93 -5.68 -1.60
C VAL A 41 13.85 -6.25 -3.02
N LEU A 42 12.99 -5.75 -3.93
CA LEU A 42 13.03 -6.20 -5.35
C LEU A 42 14.19 -5.57 -6.14
N ARG A 43 14.59 -4.34 -5.76
CA ARG A 43 15.78 -3.61 -6.22
C ARG A 43 16.31 -2.72 -5.11
N ASP A 44 17.62 -2.77 -4.83
CA ASP A 44 18.32 -2.22 -3.65
C ASP A 44 18.03 -0.76 -3.24
N LEU A 45 17.18 -0.02 -3.96
CA LEU A 45 16.87 1.40 -3.80
C LEU A 45 15.38 1.68 -4.05
N ALA A 46 14.47 1.31 -3.14
CA ALA A 46 13.10 1.80 -3.25
C ALA A 46 12.95 3.16 -2.57
N ASP A 47 12.44 4.14 -3.31
CA ASP A 47 12.12 5.46 -2.75
C ASP A 47 10.91 5.35 -1.82
N ILE A 48 9.88 4.61 -2.22
CA ILE A 48 8.62 4.52 -1.51
C ILE A 48 8.23 3.05 -1.45
N ARG A 49 7.93 2.57 -0.24
CA ARG A 49 7.36 1.24 0.00
C ARG A 49 6.03 1.34 0.70
N LEU A 50 5.04 0.65 0.16
CA LEU A 50 3.69 0.60 0.71
C LEU A 50 3.31 -0.86 0.93
N ALA A 51 2.65 -1.14 2.04
CA ALA A 51 2.01 -2.42 2.28
C ALA A 51 0.78 -2.54 1.40
N VAL A 52 0.68 -3.64 0.67
CA VAL A 52 -0.49 -4.00 -0.12
C VAL A 52 -1.62 -4.36 0.84
N GLU A 53 -2.72 -3.63 0.72
CA GLU A 53 -3.98 -3.87 1.45
C GLU A 53 -4.87 -4.84 0.67
N SER A 54 -5.00 -4.64 -0.65
CA SER A 54 -5.79 -5.51 -1.51
C SER A 54 -5.22 -5.62 -2.92
N ILE A 55 -5.49 -6.77 -3.57
CA ILE A 55 -5.26 -6.98 -5.00
C ILE A 55 -6.52 -7.61 -5.61
N ASP A 56 -7.20 -6.85 -6.46
CA ASP A 56 -8.39 -7.29 -7.18
C ASP A 56 -8.08 -7.35 -8.67
N CYS A 57 -8.27 -8.50 -9.31
CA CYS A 57 -8.12 -8.60 -10.76
C CYS A 57 -9.42 -9.01 -11.44
N ASP A 58 -9.72 -8.38 -12.57
CA ASP A 58 -10.86 -8.73 -13.43
C ASP A 58 -10.50 -9.82 -14.47
N ASP A 59 -11.52 -10.27 -15.20
CA ASP A 59 -11.39 -11.30 -16.24
C ASP A 59 -10.59 -10.82 -17.47
N LEU A 60 -10.32 -9.52 -17.58
CA LEU A 60 -9.50 -8.92 -18.63
C LEU A 60 -8.01 -8.81 -18.22
N ASN A 61 -7.63 -9.45 -17.09
CA ASN A 61 -6.30 -9.37 -16.49
C ASN A 61 -5.87 -7.94 -16.11
N GLN A 62 -6.83 -7.06 -15.84
CA GLN A 62 -6.56 -5.81 -15.15
C GLN A 62 -6.54 -6.08 -13.66
N CYS A 63 -5.46 -5.70 -13.00
CA CYS A 63 -5.28 -5.88 -11.56
C CYS A 63 -5.15 -4.53 -10.88
N SER A 64 -5.97 -4.27 -9.87
CA SER A 64 -5.87 -3.10 -9.03
C SER A 64 -5.31 -3.45 -7.66
N VAL A 65 -4.31 -2.68 -7.24
CA VAL A 65 -3.58 -2.83 -5.99
C VAL A 65 -3.81 -1.58 -5.16
N VAL A 66 -4.42 -1.73 -4.00
CA VAL A 66 -4.48 -0.65 -2.99
C VAL A 66 -3.34 -0.87 -2.02
N ALA A 67 -2.54 0.16 -1.77
CA ALA A 67 -1.40 0.06 -0.87
C ALA A 67 -1.24 1.32 -0.01
N ARG A 68 -0.81 1.10 1.24
CA ARG A 68 -0.67 2.14 2.26
C ARG A 68 0.64 2.05 3.02
N GLY A 69 1.03 3.14 3.64
CA GLY A 69 2.20 3.26 4.50
C GLY A 69 2.04 4.42 5.46
N VAL A 70 3.12 4.76 6.13
CA VAL A 70 3.21 5.94 7.01
C VAL A 70 4.41 6.78 6.60
N TYR A 71 4.26 8.09 6.64
CA TYR A 71 5.36 9.05 6.54
C TYR A 71 5.22 10.09 7.64
N GLN A 72 6.22 10.20 8.51
CA GLN A 72 6.21 11.16 9.64
C GLN A 72 4.92 11.08 10.48
N GLY A 73 4.43 9.86 10.73
CA GLY A 73 3.22 9.62 11.52
C GLY A 73 1.90 9.85 10.77
N ARG A 74 1.92 10.27 9.50
CA ARG A 74 0.74 10.42 8.65
C ARG A 74 0.57 9.19 7.76
N THR A 75 -0.65 8.65 7.70
CA THR A 75 -1.00 7.60 6.73
C THR A 75 -0.91 8.15 5.31
N VAL A 76 -0.28 7.39 4.44
CA VAL A 76 -0.14 7.68 3.01
C VAL A 76 -0.58 6.46 2.21
N GLY A 77 -1.06 6.66 0.98
CA GLY A 77 -1.47 5.52 0.16
C GLY A 77 -2.03 5.91 -1.19
N LEU A 78 -2.18 4.91 -2.05
CA LEU A 78 -2.75 5.08 -3.38
C LEU A 78 -3.27 3.75 -3.91
N LYS A 79 -3.98 3.84 -5.03
CA LYS A 79 -4.35 2.69 -5.84
C LYS A 79 -3.55 2.68 -7.14
N VAL A 80 -2.94 1.55 -7.48
CA VAL A 80 -2.28 1.31 -8.76
C VAL A 80 -3.05 0.25 -9.54
N VAL A 81 -3.40 0.57 -10.78
CA VAL A 81 -4.08 -0.35 -11.70
C VAL A 81 -3.10 -0.77 -12.78
N PHE A 82 -2.73 -2.04 -12.80
CA PHE A 82 -1.96 -2.68 -13.86
C PHE A 82 -2.90 -3.30 -14.90
N GLY A 83 -2.56 -3.21 -16.18
CA GLY A 83 -3.27 -3.94 -17.21
C GLY A 83 -3.25 -3.23 -18.56
N VAL A 84 -3.26 -4.01 -19.62
CA VAL A 84 -3.26 -3.52 -21.00
C VAL A 84 -4.71 -3.35 -21.44
N ARG A 85 -5.16 -2.12 -21.71
CA ARG A 85 -6.33 -1.96 -22.58
C ARG A 85 -5.86 -2.12 -24.01
N ALA A 86 -6.13 -3.28 -24.60
CA ALA A 86 -5.87 -3.55 -26.01
C ALA A 86 -6.31 -2.35 -26.87
N GLY A 87 -5.38 -1.82 -27.66
CA GLY A 87 -5.64 -0.68 -28.57
C GLY A 87 -5.49 0.73 -27.98
N THR A 88 -5.07 0.92 -26.71
CA THR A 88 -5.03 2.27 -26.09
C THR A 88 -3.65 2.75 -25.61
N GLY A 89 -2.58 1.97 -25.79
CA GLY A 89 -1.21 2.34 -25.40
C GLY A 89 -0.93 2.33 -23.88
N ARG A 90 -1.96 2.58 -23.06
CA ARG A 90 -1.83 2.75 -21.60
C ARG A 90 -1.85 1.40 -20.87
N GLY A 91 -0.80 1.15 -20.09
CA GLY A 91 -0.56 -0.12 -19.38
C GLY A 91 -0.69 -0.03 -17.86
N ILE A 92 -0.77 1.19 -17.31
CA ILE A 92 -0.87 1.43 -15.87
C ILE A 92 -1.66 2.71 -15.55
N ALA A 93 -2.26 2.77 -14.37
CA ALA A 93 -2.78 4.01 -13.82
C ALA A 93 -2.57 4.13 -12.31
N TYR A 94 -2.30 5.36 -11.86
CA TYR A 94 -2.29 5.78 -10.47
C TYR A 94 -3.62 6.44 -10.17
N GLN A 95 -4.24 6.09 -9.06
CA GLN A 95 -5.53 6.62 -8.64
C GLN A 95 -5.45 7.08 -7.20
N SER A 96 -6.00 8.26 -6.95
CA SER A 96 -6.15 8.79 -5.60
C SER A 96 -7.13 7.94 -4.79
N ILE A 97 -6.81 7.72 -3.51
CA ILE A 97 -7.71 7.18 -2.50
C ILE A 97 -8.15 8.27 -1.51
N GLY A 98 -7.98 9.55 -1.87
CA GLY A 98 -8.34 10.71 -1.05
C GLY A 98 -7.13 11.30 -0.32
N GLY A 99 -7.33 11.77 0.91
CA GLY A 99 -6.31 12.52 1.67
C GLY A 99 -5.01 11.76 1.93
N GLU A 100 -5.04 10.43 1.91
CA GLU A 100 -3.82 9.60 2.00
C GLU A 100 -2.95 9.67 0.74
N SER A 101 -3.55 9.88 -0.42
CA SER A 101 -2.82 10.12 -1.66
C SER A 101 -2.26 11.54 -1.72
N ASP A 102 -3.01 12.52 -1.21
CA ASP A 102 -2.49 13.89 -1.06
C ASP A 102 -1.29 13.91 -0.11
N ALA A 103 -1.38 13.17 1.01
CA ALA A 103 -0.27 12.98 1.95
C ALA A 103 0.92 12.23 1.31
N LEU A 104 0.66 11.25 0.43
CA LEU A 104 1.71 10.58 -0.33
C LEU A 104 2.42 11.57 -1.27
N LEU A 105 1.68 12.40 -2.00
CA LEU A 105 2.24 13.41 -2.91
C LEU A 105 3.14 14.41 -2.16
N ASP A 106 2.68 14.87 -1.01
CA ASP A 106 3.44 15.75 -0.10
C ASP A 106 4.72 15.07 0.42
N ALA A 107 4.64 13.80 0.81
CA ALA A 107 5.80 13.00 1.20
C ALA A 107 6.80 12.84 0.06
N MET A 108 6.33 12.59 -1.17
CA MET A 108 7.18 12.51 -2.36
C MET A 108 7.89 13.84 -2.62
N ALA A 109 7.16 14.96 -2.59
CA ALA A 109 7.73 16.29 -2.80
C ALA A 109 8.82 16.64 -1.79
N THR A 110 8.56 16.35 -0.52
CA THR A 110 9.51 16.55 0.59
C THR A 110 10.79 15.76 0.35
N ARG A 111 10.67 14.47 0.01
CA ARG A 111 11.83 13.59 -0.23
C ARG A 111 12.60 13.94 -1.50
N TYR A 112 11.90 14.38 -2.52
CA TYR A 112 12.51 14.79 -3.78
C TYR A 112 13.11 16.19 -3.74
N GLY A 113 12.81 16.98 -2.70
CA GLY A 113 13.26 18.37 -2.57
C GLY A 113 12.68 19.25 -3.68
N GLN A 114 11.45 18.97 -4.08
CA GLN A 114 10.78 19.63 -5.21
C GLN A 114 9.47 20.27 -4.73
N PRO A 115 9.09 21.44 -5.29
CA PRO A 115 7.80 22.05 -4.98
C PRO A 115 6.66 21.29 -5.67
N LEU A 116 5.48 21.35 -5.07
CA LEU A 116 4.24 20.89 -5.68
C LEU A 116 3.55 22.02 -6.45
N SER A 117 2.98 21.68 -7.62
CA SER A 117 2.10 22.59 -8.36
C SER A 117 0.66 22.60 -7.83
N SER A 118 0.25 21.54 -7.14
CA SER A 118 -1.03 21.40 -6.44
C SER A 118 -0.84 20.49 -5.22
N PRO A 119 -1.55 20.75 -4.10
CA PRO A 119 -1.52 19.86 -2.94
C PRO A 119 -2.31 18.57 -3.15
N HIS A 120 -3.10 18.43 -4.22
CA HIS A 120 -3.96 17.27 -4.42
C HIS A 120 -3.38 16.26 -5.41
N PHE A 121 -3.47 14.98 -5.04
CA PHE A 121 -3.17 13.87 -5.92
C PHE A 121 -4.29 13.73 -6.94
N ALA A 122 -3.92 13.67 -8.22
CA ALA A 122 -4.86 13.56 -9.32
C ALA A 122 -5.76 12.33 -9.17
N ALA A 123 -7.07 12.50 -9.38
CA ALA A 123 -8.05 11.42 -9.27
C ALA A 123 -7.65 10.17 -10.07
N ARG A 124 -7.06 10.37 -11.25
CA ARG A 124 -6.43 9.31 -12.04
C ARG A 124 -5.35 9.87 -12.97
N VAL A 125 -4.20 9.21 -13.01
CA VAL A 125 -3.11 9.45 -13.97
C VAL A 125 -2.86 8.13 -14.69
N SER A 126 -2.94 8.13 -16.02
CA SER A 126 -2.63 6.94 -16.82
C SER A 126 -1.28 7.11 -17.49
N GLY A 127 -0.54 6.02 -17.60
CA GLY A 127 0.78 6.00 -18.22
C GLY A 127 0.99 4.75 -19.06
N ASP A 128 2.09 4.79 -19.80
CA ASP A 128 2.59 3.63 -20.51
C ASP A 128 3.49 2.82 -19.58
N MET A 129 3.59 1.52 -19.83
CA MET A 129 4.33 0.63 -18.96
C MET A 129 5.02 -0.47 -19.78
N ILE A 130 6.27 -0.75 -19.43
CA ILE A 130 7.02 -1.89 -19.93
C ILE A 130 7.28 -2.82 -18.74
N VAL A 131 6.80 -4.07 -18.84
CA VAL A 131 7.13 -5.12 -17.87
C VAL A 131 8.58 -5.51 -18.05
N LEU A 132 9.40 -5.33 -17.01
CA LEU A 132 10.81 -5.68 -17.00
C LEU A 132 11.04 -7.12 -16.53
N SER A 133 10.18 -7.60 -15.63
CA SER A 133 10.23 -8.95 -15.06
C SER A 133 8.87 -9.35 -14.51
N GLY A 134 8.56 -10.65 -14.54
CA GLY A 134 7.30 -11.21 -14.07
C GLY A 134 6.20 -11.25 -15.13
N ASP A 135 4.99 -11.59 -14.70
CA ASP A 135 3.80 -11.70 -15.54
C ASP A 135 2.61 -11.06 -14.81
N LEU A 136 1.98 -10.05 -15.42
CA LEU A 136 0.83 -9.35 -14.84
C LEU A 136 -0.37 -10.28 -14.58
N ARG A 137 -0.53 -11.34 -15.38
CA ARG A 137 -1.58 -12.36 -15.17
C ARG A 137 -1.36 -13.14 -13.88
N ARG A 138 -0.16 -13.07 -13.31
CA ARG A 138 0.27 -13.79 -12.11
C ARG A 138 0.60 -12.86 -10.94
N VAL A 139 0.23 -11.58 -11.01
CA VAL A 139 0.59 -10.56 -9.99
C VAL A 139 0.21 -10.96 -8.56
N ARG A 140 -0.88 -11.73 -8.38
CA ARG A 140 -1.32 -12.25 -7.07
C ARG A 140 -0.41 -13.32 -6.48
N THR A 141 0.47 -13.90 -7.29
CA THR A 141 1.25 -15.11 -6.95
C THR A 141 2.73 -14.99 -7.29
N SER A 142 3.14 -13.92 -7.94
CA SER A 142 4.50 -13.74 -8.42
C SER A 142 4.84 -12.26 -8.51
N PRO A 143 6.10 -11.87 -8.21
CA PRO A 143 6.51 -10.48 -8.31
C PRO A 143 6.47 -9.98 -9.75
N VAL A 144 6.14 -8.71 -9.91
CA VAL A 144 6.21 -7.99 -11.19
C VAL A 144 7.04 -6.73 -10.99
N GLN A 145 7.96 -6.48 -11.92
CA GLN A 145 8.69 -5.23 -12.02
C GLN A 145 8.35 -4.54 -13.32
N ALA A 146 8.06 -3.24 -13.25
CA ALA A 146 7.69 -2.48 -14.42
C ALA A 146 8.36 -1.11 -14.45
N LYS A 147 8.68 -0.67 -15.67
CA LYS A 147 9.07 0.70 -15.97
C LYS A 147 7.84 1.46 -16.45
N VAL A 148 7.61 2.64 -15.91
CA VAL A 148 6.43 3.46 -16.17
C VAL A 148 6.84 4.79 -16.79
N PHE A 149 6.04 5.24 -17.75
CA PHE A 149 6.14 6.52 -18.42
C PHE A 149 4.86 7.31 -18.16
N LEU A 150 4.98 8.45 -17.50
CA LEU A 150 3.91 9.42 -17.29
C LEU A 150 4.18 10.64 -18.15
N PHE A 151 3.13 11.28 -18.65
CA PHE A 151 3.26 12.51 -19.43
C PHE A 151 2.49 13.60 -18.70
N ALA A 152 3.18 14.45 -17.95
CA ALA A 152 2.54 15.61 -17.33
C ALA A 152 1.91 16.48 -18.44
N ASN A 153 0.60 16.69 -18.41
CA ASN A 153 -0.14 17.46 -19.44
C ASN A 153 -0.02 16.94 -20.89
N GLY A 154 0.47 15.71 -21.11
CA GLY A 154 0.49 15.05 -22.42
C GLY A 154 1.57 15.51 -23.40
N ALA A 155 2.53 16.37 -23.01
CA ALA A 155 3.67 16.71 -23.86
C ALA A 155 4.86 15.76 -23.62
N GLU A 156 5.62 15.43 -24.68
CA GLU A 156 6.82 14.59 -24.57
C GLU A 156 7.92 15.23 -23.72
N SER A 157 8.03 16.56 -23.75
CA SER A 157 8.98 17.33 -22.91
C SER A 157 8.70 17.26 -21.40
N SER A 158 7.54 16.71 -21.04
CA SER A 158 7.06 16.48 -19.68
C SER A 158 6.97 14.99 -19.34
N ASN A 159 7.71 14.15 -20.07
CA ASN A 159 7.90 12.74 -19.74
C ASN A 159 8.48 12.61 -18.33
N ALA A 160 7.88 11.73 -17.54
CA ALA A 160 8.32 11.31 -16.23
C ALA A 160 8.50 9.79 -16.22
N GLU A 161 9.66 9.33 -15.78
CA GLU A 161 9.95 7.90 -15.70
C GLU A 161 10.19 7.46 -14.27
N LEU A 162 9.57 6.33 -13.91
CA LEU A 162 9.71 5.71 -12.60
C LEU A 162 9.53 4.18 -12.74
N TYR A 163 9.90 3.42 -11.73
CA TYR A 163 9.63 1.99 -11.63
C TYR A 163 8.50 1.74 -10.64
N THR A 164 7.62 0.81 -11.01
CA THR A 164 6.53 0.34 -10.14
C THR A 164 6.61 -1.16 -10.07
N ASN A 165 6.84 -1.65 -8.86
CA ASN A 165 6.95 -3.07 -8.61
C ASN A 165 5.88 -3.51 -7.63
N VAL A 166 5.38 -4.73 -7.78
CA VAL A 166 4.43 -5.33 -6.86
C VAL A 166 4.85 -6.75 -6.57
N ASP A 167 4.81 -7.13 -5.31
CA ASP A 167 5.02 -8.49 -4.85
C ASP A 167 3.94 -8.85 -3.84
N ALA A 168 2.90 -9.53 -4.32
CA ALA A 168 1.81 -10.01 -3.49
C ALA A 168 2.27 -11.02 -2.44
N THR A 169 3.32 -11.79 -2.72
CA THR A 169 3.83 -12.81 -1.78
C THR A 169 4.50 -12.18 -0.56
N ARG A 170 4.97 -10.93 -0.72
CA ARG A 170 5.53 -10.12 0.37
C ARG A 170 4.60 -8.99 0.82
N GLY A 171 3.46 -8.80 0.16
CA GLY A 171 2.52 -7.72 0.46
C GLY A 171 3.12 -6.33 0.24
N VAL A 172 3.96 -6.13 -0.78
CA VAL A 172 4.64 -4.85 -1.02
C VAL A 172 4.33 -4.29 -2.42
N LEU A 173 4.04 -2.99 -2.47
CA LEU A 173 4.08 -2.15 -3.65
C LEU A 173 5.26 -1.17 -3.50
N GLU A 174 6.15 -1.14 -4.48
CA GLU A 174 7.28 -0.21 -4.52
C GLU A 174 7.12 0.80 -5.66
N ILE A 175 7.41 2.06 -5.36
CA ILE A 175 7.61 3.13 -6.35
C ILE A 175 9.04 3.62 -6.21
N LEU A 176 9.77 3.64 -7.32
CA LEU A 176 11.17 4.00 -7.37
C LEU A 176 11.36 5.04 -8.46
N GLU A 177 12.03 6.14 -8.17
CA GLU A 177 12.48 7.04 -9.22
C GLU A 177 13.46 6.33 -10.15
N LYS A 178 13.44 6.74 -11.42
CA LYS A 178 14.49 6.30 -12.35
C LYS A 178 15.81 7.02 -12.06
N ASP A 179 15.72 8.35 -11.96
CA ASP A 179 16.82 9.24 -11.59
C ASP A 179 16.29 10.63 -11.19
N PRO A 180 17.10 11.47 -10.51
CA PRO A 180 16.65 12.75 -9.98
C PRO A 180 16.12 13.75 -11.03
N SER A 181 16.49 13.63 -12.31
CA SER A 181 16.06 14.57 -13.35
C SER A 181 14.56 14.47 -13.65
N TYR A 182 13.94 13.33 -13.34
CA TYR A 182 12.50 13.10 -13.56
C TYR A 182 11.61 13.55 -12.40
N ARG A 183 12.14 13.81 -11.20
CA ARG A 183 11.37 14.10 -9.97
C ARG A 183 10.30 15.17 -10.17
N ARG A 184 10.69 16.29 -10.79
CA ARG A 184 9.76 17.40 -11.07
C ARG A 184 8.60 16.98 -11.96
N ASN A 185 8.89 16.22 -13.03
CA ASN A 185 7.86 15.76 -13.95
C ASN A 185 6.98 14.67 -13.33
N VAL A 186 7.54 13.82 -12.45
CA VAL A 186 6.76 12.82 -11.70
C VAL A 186 5.72 13.50 -10.82
N LEU A 187 6.15 14.47 -10.01
CA LEU A 187 5.24 15.22 -9.14
C LEU A 187 4.19 16.00 -9.96
N ALA A 188 4.61 16.66 -11.04
CA ALA A 188 3.69 17.38 -11.92
C ALA A 188 2.68 16.45 -12.63
N ALA A 189 3.05 15.20 -12.92
CA ALA A 189 2.14 14.23 -13.51
C ALA A 189 1.11 13.70 -12.49
N LEU A 190 1.51 13.60 -11.22
CA LEU A 190 0.67 13.08 -10.13
C LEU A 190 -0.21 14.14 -9.46
N ALA A 191 0.13 15.43 -9.57
CA ALA A 191 -0.60 16.53 -8.94
C ALA A 191 -1.69 17.11 -9.85
N ARG A 192 -2.87 17.45 -9.30
CA ARG A 192 -3.93 18.19 -10.01
C ARG A 192 -4.71 19.15 -9.15
#